data_AF-A0AAD3CM31-F1
#
_entry.id   AF-A0AAD3CM31-F1
#
_cell.length_a   1.000
_cell.length_b   1.000
_cell.length_c   1.000
_cell.angle_alpha   90.00
_cell.angle_beta   90.00
_cell.angle_gamma   90.00
#
_symmetry.space_group_name_H-M   'P 1'
#
loop_
_entity.id
_entity.type
_entity.pdbx_description
1 polymer ?
#
loop_
_entity_poly.entity_id
_entity_poly.type
_entity_poly.pdbx_seq_one_letter_code
_entity_poly.pdbx_strand_id
1 'polypeptide(L)'
;MTIENGCAICYEDFNDTNPRAKVPCCEVEGTSVQLCMACVKVICDIAGNSENIGKCPRCSSYIKVLEGKVWKSDPPKENLFIRCRICNQRRAPSNDNPRFCDACFVGLQNPLRYECKRCHRLQVIHHPMYRYQASPSAFGTATWACHQRCGDYTHWRISDQDVNKVPFNDVPDSWQEHNFGIIRQIRRNGA
;
A
#
# COMPACT_ATOMS: atom_id res chain seq x y z
N MET A 1 -24.95 43.65 -7.15
CA MET A 1 -23.70 43.03 -6.67
C MET A 1 -23.62 41.65 -7.29
N THR A 2 -23.13 41.58 -8.53
CA THR A 2 -23.08 40.35 -9.35
C THR A 2 -21.77 39.61 -9.09
N ILE A 3 -21.88 38.29 -9.01
CA ILE A 3 -20.88 37.36 -8.47
C ILE A 3 -19.55 37.45 -9.23
N GLU A 4 -18.47 37.45 -8.44
CA GLU A 4 -17.05 37.51 -8.77
C GLU A 4 -16.66 36.54 -9.90
N ASN A 5 -16.09 37.08 -10.98
CA ASN A 5 -15.72 36.32 -12.19
C ASN A 5 -14.27 35.80 -12.09
N GLY A 6 -13.89 35.26 -10.93
CA GLY A 6 -12.51 34.91 -10.61
C GLY A 6 -12.34 33.57 -9.90
N CYS A 7 -11.10 33.09 -9.88
CA CYS A 7 -10.74 31.83 -9.24
C CYS A 7 -10.68 31.99 -7.72
N ALA A 8 -11.36 31.11 -6.98
CA ALA A 8 -11.37 31.10 -5.51
C ALA A 8 -10.02 30.70 -4.84
N ILE A 9 -8.99 30.38 -5.62
CA ILE A 9 -7.66 30.00 -5.10
C ILE A 9 -6.64 31.11 -5.36
N CYS A 10 -6.42 31.49 -6.62
CA CYS A 10 -5.45 32.53 -6.97
C CYS A 10 -6.06 33.94 -6.98
N TYR A 11 -7.38 34.07 -6.89
CA TYR A 11 -8.13 35.33 -6.97
C TYR A 11 -7.99 36.08 -8.30
N GLU A 12 -7.47 35.42 -9.35
CA GLU A 12 -7.38 35.98 -10.70
C GLU A 12 -8.68 35.78 -11.49
N ASP A 13 -9.00 36.73 -12.36
CA ASP A 13 -10.15 36.68 -13.24
C ASP A 13 -10.02 35.60 -14.32
N PHE A 14 -11.16 35.08 -14.77
CA PHE A 14 -11.21 34.15 -15.89
C PHE A 14 -11.05 34.86 -17.23
N ASN A 15 -10.15 34.37 -18.07
CA ASN A 15 -9.91 34.86 -19.43
C ASN A 15 -9.33 33.73 -20.31
N ASP A 16 -8.98 34.02 -21.56
CA ASP A 16 -8.47 33.02 -22.52
C ASP A 16 -7.16 32.34 -22.05
N THR A 17 -6.33 33.06 -21.31
CA THR A 17 -5.07 32.54 -20.74
C THR A 17 -5.25 31.88 -19.37
N ASN A 18 -6.36 32.16 -18.69
CA ASN A 18 -6.73 31.60 -17.38
C ASN A 18 -8.17 31.05 -17.40
N PRO A 19 -8.45 30.01 -18.21
CA PRO A 19 -9.81 29.54 -18.40
C PRO A 19 -10.34 28.89 -17.13
N ARG A 20 -11.65 29.06 -16.90
CA ARG A 20 -12.38 28.37 -15.84
C ARG A 20 -12.34 26.85 -16.04
N ALA A 21 -12.00 26.12 -14.99
CA ALA A 21 -12.05 24.67 -14.95
C ALA A 21 -13.50 24.17 -14.78
N LYS A 22 -13.88 23.19 -15.60
CA LYS A 22 -15.11 22.40 -15.40
C LYS A 22 -14.79 21.23 -14.47
N VAL A 23 -15.37 21.21 -13.28
CA VAL A 23 -15.08 20.22 -12.22
C VAL A 23 -16.24 19.23 -12.04
N PRO A 24 -16.24 18.08 -12.73
CA PRO A 24 -17.44 17.22 -12.88
C PRO A 24 -17.91 16.58 -11.56
N CYS A 25 -17.10 16.60 -10.51
CA CYS A 25 -17.47 16.04 -9.21
C CYS A 25 -18.50 16.88 -8.43
N CYS A 26 -18.66 18.16 -8.75
CA CYS A 26 -19.53 19.08 -8.01
C CYS A 26 -20.02 20.26 -8.84
N GLU A 27 -19.94 20.20 -10.17
CA GLU A 27 -20.42 21.29 -11.02
C GLU A 27 -21.95 21.36 -10.95
N VAL A 28 -22.45 22.44 -10.34
CA VAL A 28 -23.87 22.80 -10.26
C VAL A 28 -23.99 24.27 -10.64
N GLU A 29 -25.04 24.61 -11.39
CA GLU A 29 -25.36 26.00 -11.72
C GLU A 29 -25.50 26.85 -10.46
N GLY A 30 -24.95 28.08 -10.48
CA GLY A 30 -24.99 28.98 -9.32
C GLY A 30 -23.91 28.77 -8.26
N THR A 31 -22.90 27.92 -8.52
CA THR A 31 -21.75 27.79 -7.60
C THR A 31 -20.97 29.10 -7.44
N SER A 32 -20.78 29.53 -6.19
CA SER A 32 -19.93 30.67 -5.81
C SER A 32 -18.44 30.34 -5.86
N VAL A 33 -18.06 29.07 -5.70
CA VAL A 33 -16.66 28.63 -5.75
C VAL A 33 -16.34 28.19 -7.18
N GLN A 34 -15.53 29.00 -7.87
CA GLN A 34 -15.06 28.73 -9.22
C GLN A 34 -13.53 28.58 -9.20
N LEU A 35 -12.99 27.68 -10.03
CA LEU A 35 -11.55 27.38 -10.07
C LEU A 35 -11.02 27.58 -11.48
N CYS A 36 -9.81 28.10 -11.64
CA CYS A 36 -9.13 28.11 -12.93
C CYS A 36 -8.39 26.80 -13.18
N MET A 37 -8.13 26.48 -14.46
CA MET A 37 -7.43 25.25 -14.82
C MET A 37 -6.01 25.18 -14.25
N ALA A 38 -5.29 26.31 -14.17
CA ALA A 38 -3.94 26.36 -13.62
C ALA A 38 -3.92 25.92 -12.16
N CYS A 39 -4.83 26.43 -11.32
CA CYS A 39 -4.91 26.03 -9.91
C CYS A 39 -5.31 24.56 -9.74
N VAL A 40 -6.25 24.04 -10.55
CA VAL A 40 -6.63 22.62 -10.49
C VAL A 40 -5.45 21.71 -10.86
N LYS A 41 -4.64 22.11 -11.85
CA LYS A 41 -3.43 21.38 -12.23
C LYS A 41 -2.42 21.38 -11.09
N VAL A 42 -2.15 22.53 -10.47
CA VAL A 42 -1.25 22.62 -9.31
C VAL A 42 -1.71 21.71 -8.18
N ILE A 43 -3.01 21.68 -7.85
CA ILE A 43 -3.56 20.77 -6.82
C ILE A 43 -3.27 19.31 -7.13
N CYS A 44 -3.38 18.91 -8.40
CA CYS A 44 -3.11 17.54 -8.85
C CYS A 44 -1.62 17.23 -8.79
N ASP A 45 -0.77 18.15 -9.23
CA ASP A 45 0.69 17.99 -9.27
C ASP A 45 1.32 17.94 -7.86
N ILE A 46 0.83 18.76 -6.92
CA ILE A 46 1.35 18.78 -5.54
C ILE A 46 0.76 17.68 -4.66
N ALA A 47 -0.17 16.87 -5.17
CA ALA A 47 -0.81 15.79 -4.40
C ALA A 47 0.17 14.67 -4.02
N GLY A 48 1.37 14.64 -4.61
CA GLY A 48 2.49 13.80 -4.19
C GLY A 48 2.29 12.30 -4.41
N ASN A 49 1.29 11.91 -5.20
CA ASN A 49 1.08 10.52 -5.64
C ASN A 49 1.49 10.34 -7.10
N SER A 50 1.85 9.11 -7.46
CA SER A 50 2.38 8.81 -8.80
C SER A 50 1.39 9.05 -9.94
N GLU A 51 0.10 9.18 -9.62
CA GLU A 51 -0.99 9.35 -10.58
C GLU A 51 -1.46 10.82 -10.72
N ASN A 52 -0.82 11.77 -10.01
CA ASN A 52 -1.21 13.18 -9.94
C ASN A 52 -2.72 13.37 -9.68
N ILE A 53 -3.26 12.59 -8.74
CA ILE A 53 -4.67 12.66 -8.34
C ILE A 53 -4.78 13.58 -7.13
N GLY A 54 -5.37 14.76 -7.35
CA GLY A 54 -5.65 15.73 -6.30
C GLY A 54 -7.02 15.55 -5.65
N LYS A 55 -7.27 16.27 -4.55
CA LYS A 55 -8.61 16.41 -3.98
C LYS A 55 -9.23 17.73 -4.41
N CYS A 56 -10.45 17.67 -4.91
CA CYS A 56 -11.25 18.86 -5.21
C CYS A 56 -11.42 19.70 -3.94
N PRO A 57 -11.00 20.99 -3.94
CA PRO A 57 -11.13 21.87 -2.77
C PRO A 57 -12.58 22.07 -2.31
N ARG A 58 -13.55 21.85 -3.22
CA ARG A 58 -14.98 22.09 -2.95
C ARG A 58 -15.68 20.91 -2.29
N CYS A 59 -15.46 19.69 -2.77
CA CYS A 59 -16.20 18.51 -2.32
C CYS A 59 -15.31 17.36 -1.84
N SER A 60 -14.00 17.56 -1.79
CA SER A 60 -12.99 16.56 -1.40
C SER A 60 -12.97 15.28 -2.26
N SER A 61 -13.74 15.22 -3.36
CA SER A 61 -13.67 14.13 -4.33
C SER A 61 -12.31 14.12 -5.03
N TYR A 62 -11.83 12.93 -5.37
CA TYR A 62 -10.61 12.77 -6.15
C TYR A 62 -10.83 13.24 -7.59
N ILE A 63 -9.89 14.04 -8.09
CA ILE A 63 -9.91 14.60 -9.43
C ILE A 63 -8.51 14.48 -10.04
N LYS A 64 -8.46 14.42 -11.37
CA LYS A 64 -7.20 14.46 -12.13
C LYS A 64 -7.35 15.29 -13.39
N VAL A 65 -6.25 15.85 -13.87
CA VAL A 65 -6.20 16.58 -15.12
C VAL A 65 -5.62 15.69 -16.20
N LEU A 66 -6.39 15.44 -17.27
CA LEU A 66 -5.93 14.74 -18.47
C LEU A 66 -6.29 15.57 -19.70
N GLU A 67 -5.33 15.77 -20.60
CA GLU A 67 -5.54 16.49 -21.86
C GLU A 67 -6.21 17.87 -21.67
N GLY A 68 -5.81 18.59 -20.61
CA GLY A 68 -6.34 19.91 -20.29
C GLY A 68 -7.77 19.91 -19.71
N LYS A 69 -8.34 18.74 -19.39
CA LYS A 69 -9.69 18.61 -18.81
C LYS A 69 -9.63 17.96 -17.42
N VAL A 70 -10.54 18.36 -16.54
CA VAL A 70 -10.68 17.76 -15.21
C VAL A 70 -11.62 16.56 -15.28
N TRP A 71 -11.19 15.45 -14.71
CA TRP A 71 -11.96 14.23 -14.58
C TRP A 71 -12.14 13.89 -13.10
N LYS A 72 -13.31 13.35 -12.73
CA LYS A 72 -13.46 12.66 -11.45
C LYS A 72 -12.64 11.36 -11.51
N SER A 73 -11.92 11.06 -10.44
CA SER A 73 -11.07 9.88 -10.33
C SER A 73 -11.45 9.04 -9.12
N ASP A 74 -11.03 7.78 -9.12
CA ASP A 74 -10.88 6.99 -7.89
C ASP A 74 -9.71 7.53 -7.04
N PRO A 75 -9.62 7.17 -5.75
CA PRO A 75 -8.45 7.47 -4.93
C PRO A 75 -7.17 6.96 -5.62
N PRO A 76 -6.04 7.66 -5.46
CA PRO A 76 -4.78 7.16 -5.99
C PRO A 76 -4.45 5.79 -5.39
N LYS A 77 -3.74 4.95 -6.13
CA LYS A 77 -3.41 3.58 -5.74
C LYS A 77 -2.75 3.50 -4.36
N GLU A 78 -1.93 4.49 -4.02
CA GLU A 78 -1.27 4.63 -2.72
C GLU A 78 -2.28 4.85 -1.57
N ASN A 79 -3.47 5.37 -1.88
CA ASN A 79 -4.60 5.53 -0.97
C ASN A 79 -5.66 4.42 -1.11
N LEU A 80 -5.46 3.44 -2.00
CA LEU A 80 -6.35 2.29 -2.10
C LEU A 80 -6.07 1.35 -0.93
N PHE A 81 -7.10 1.05 -0.15
CA PHE A 81 -7.01 0.06 0.92
C PHE A 81 -7.98 -1.08 0.66
N ILE A 82 -7.49 -2.30 0.81
CA ILE A 82 -8.26 -3.53 0.74
C ILE A 82 -8.31 -4.20 2.11
N ARG A 83 -9.31 -5.06 2.30
CA ARG A 83 -9.32 -6.02 3.41
C ARG A 83 -8.68 -7.32 2.93
N CYS A 84 -7.43 -7.57 3.34
CA CYS A 84 -6.66 -8.71 2.86
C CYS A 84 -7.33 -10.05 3.22
N ARG A 85 -7.48 -10.97 2.27
CA ARG A 85 -8.12 -12.28 2.52
C ARG A 85 -7.32 -13.26 3.38
N ILE A 86 -6.05 -12.96 3.68
CA ILE A 86 -5.19 -13.78 4.54
C ILE A 86 -5.14 -13.21 5.96
N CYS A 87 -4.66 -11.97 6.13
CA CYS A 87 -4.51 -11.36 7.45
C CYS A 87 -5.74 -10.59 7.95
N ASN A 88 -6.77 -10.41 7.11
CA ASN A 88 -7.99 -9.66 7.41
C ASN A 88 -7.76 -8.20 7.86
N GLN A 89 -6.57 -7.64 7.61
CA GLN A 89 -6.22 -6.25 7.91
C GLN A 89 -6.52 -5.34 6.73
N ARG A 90 -6.80 -4.07 7.03
CA ARG A 90 -6.89 -2.99 6.05
C ARG A 90 -5.48 -2.56 5.63
N ARG A 91 -5.09 -2.83 4.38
CA ARG A 91 -3.73 -2.61 3.85
C ARG A 91 -3.79 -2.16 2.40
N ALA A 92 -2.69 -1.60 1.89
CA ALA A 92 -2.53 -1.39 0.45
C ALA A 92 -2.65 -2.74 -0.29
N PRO A 93 -3.29 -2.78 -1.47
CA PRO A 93 -3.32 -3.98 -2.31
C PRO A 93 -1.93 -4.29 -2.83
N SER A 94 -1.68 -5.57 -3.11
CA SER A 94 -0.52 -5.95 -3.89
C SER A 94 -0.69 -5.56 -5.35
N ASN A 95 0.41 -5.17 -6.00
CA ASN A 95 0.43 -4.83 -7.42
C ASN A 95 -0.01 -6.00 -8.31
N ASP A 96 0.36 -7.23 -7.92
CA ASP A 96 0.08 -8.43 -8.72
C ASP A 96 -1.31 -9.02 -8.46
N ASN A 97 -1.87 -8.81 -7.27
CA ASN A 97 -3.20 -9.31 -6.93
C ASN A 97 -3.91 -8.43 -5.88
N PRO A 98 -4.95 -7.67 -6.29
CA PRO A 98 -5.61 -6.71 -5.41
C PRO A 98 -6.50 -7.34 -4.33
N ARG A 99 -6.55 -8.68 -4.20
CA ARG A 99 -7.25 -9.37 -3.10
C ARG A 99 -6.39 -9.54 -1.85
N PHE A 100 -5.08 -9.32 -1.97
CA PHE A 100 -4.11 -9.53 -0.90
C PHE A 100 -3.26 -8.27 -0.70
N CYS A 101 -2.66 -8.11 0.49
CA CYS A 101 -1.57 -7.14 0.66
C CYS A 101 -0.26 -7.78 0.22
N ASP A 102 0.76 -6.96 -0.08
CA ASP A 102 2.06 -7.45 -0.57
C ASP A 102 2.66 -8.55 0.29
N ALA A 103 2.71 -8.34 1.62
CA ALA A 103 3.29 -9.32 2.54
C ALA A 103 2.61 -10.70 2.45
N CYS A 104 1.27 -10.72 2.47
CA CYS A 104 0.50 -11.95 2.36
C CYS A 104 0.57 -12.57 0.96
N PHE A 105 0.70 -11.75 -0.08
CA PHE A 105 0.87 -12.25 -1.45
C PHE A 105 2.23 -12.93 -1.62
N VAL A 106 3.30 -12.35 -1.08
CA VAL A 106 4.63 -12.98 -1.01
C VAL A 106 4.57 -14.33 -0.29
N GLY A 107 3.95 -14.41 0.89
CA GLY A 107 3.82 -15.69 1.61
C GLY A 107 2.82 -16.67 0.98
N LEU A 108 1.94 -16.21 0.08
CA LEU A 108 1.15 -17.08 -0.79
C LEU A 108 2.00 -17.70 -1.90
N GLN A 109 2.87 -16.91 -2.54
CA GLN A 109 3.80 -17.37 -3.58
C GLN A 109 4.92 -18.24 -3.02
N ASN A 110 5.30 -18.03 -1.76
CA ASN A 110 6.35 -18.77 -1.08
C ASN A 110 5.86 -19.33 0.27
N PRO A 111 5.12 -20.45 0.28
CA PRO A 111 4.58 -21.02 1.49
C PRO A 111 5.67 -21.56 2.41
N LEU A 112 5.75 -21.02 3.64
CA LEU A 112 6.71 -21.44 4.65
C LEU A 112 6.00 -22.10 5.84
N ARG A 113 6.67 -23.06 6.48
CA ARG A 113 6.17 -23.71 7.70
C ARG A 113 6.69 -22.98 8.93
N TYR A 114 5.85 -22.91 9.94
CA TYR A 114 6.16 -22.32 11.23
C TYR A 114 5.84 -23.29 12.35
N GLU A 115 6.68 -23.27 13.37
CA GLU A 115 6.52 -24.02 14.61
C GLU A 115 5.70 -23.22 15.62
N CYS A 116 4.68 -23.87 16.19
CA CYS A 116 3.85 -23.31 17.24
C CYS A 116 4.59 -23.30 18.59
N LYS A 117 4.64 -22.14 19.26
CA LYS A 117 5.25 -21.99 20.61
C LYS A 117 4.66 -22.91 21.69
N ARG A 118 3.37 -23.26 21.58
CA ARG A 118 2.65 -24.03 22.60
C ARG A 118 2.72 -25.55 22.37
N CYS A 119 2.57 -26.01 21.14
CA CYS A 119 2.46 -27.44 20.83
C CYS A 119 3.57 -27.99 19.93
N HIS A 120 4.48 -27.13 19.47
CA HIS A 120 5.62 -27.48 18.62
C HIS A 120 5.27 -28.14 17.28
N ARG A 121 3.98 -28.15 16.90
CA ARG A 121 3.55 -28.61 15.59
C ARG A 121 3.85 -27.56 14.53
N LEU A 122 4.17 -28.05 13.33
CA LEU A 122 4.40 -27.22 12.16
C LEU A 122 3.08 -26.95 11.43
N GLN A 123 2.92 -25.73 10.92
CA GLN A 123 1.79 -25.32 10.08
C GLN A 123 2.30 -24.39 8.99
N VAL A 124 1.73 -24.49 7.78
CA VAL A 124 1.93 -23.48 6.73
C VAL A 124 1.11 -22.24 7.06
N ILE A 125 1.75 -21.08 7.06
CA ILE A 125 1.09 -19.79 7.29
C ILE A 125 1.49 -18.85 6.15
N HIS A 126 0.50 -18.41 5.36
CA HIS A 126 0.75 -17.51 4.22
C HIS A 126 1.00 -16.06 4.63
N HIS A 127 0.64 -15.67 5.85
CA HIS A 127 1.15 -14.42 6.40
C HIS A 127 2.61 -14.63 6.83
N PRO A 128 3.59 -13.83 6.38
CA PRO A 128 5.01 -14.07 6.64
C PRO A 128 5.38 -13.78 8.10
N MET A 129 5.11 -14.75 8.98
CA MET A 129 5.32 -14.63 10.43
C MET A 129 6.79 -14.43 10.82
N TYR A 130 7.74 -14.74 9.93
CA TYR A 130 9.17 -14.49 10.16
C TYR A 130 9.50 -13.00 10.29
N ARG A 131 8.69 -12.10 9.71
CA ARG A 131 8.90 -10.65 9.80
C ARG A 131 8.78 -10.10 11.24
N TYR A 132 8.24 -10.90 12.16
CA TYR A 132 8.06 -10.53 13.57
C TYR A 132 9.07 -11.22 14.50
N GLN A 133 10.10 -11.89 13.97
CA GLN A 133 11.09 -12.64 14.73
C GLN A 133 12.41 -11.89 14.80
N ALA A 134 12.99 -11.78 16.00
CA ALA A 134 14.31 -11.16 16.19
C ALA A 134 15.43 -11.95 15.50
N SER A 135 15.34 -13.28 15.49
CA SER A 135 16.26 -14.21 14.81
C SER A 135 15.49 -15.42 14.28
N PRO A 136 16.06 -16.22 13.36
CA PRO A 136 15.42 -17.45 12.87
C PRO A 136 15.09 -18.46 13.98
N SER A 137 15.88 -18.44 15.06
CA SER A 137 15.73 -19.33 16.21
C SER A 137 14.73 -18.82 17.26
N ALA A 138 14.20 -17.59 17.13
CA ALA A 138 13.30 -16.98 18.09
C ALA A 138 11.82 -17.06 17.67
N PHE A 139 10.93 -17.23 18.65
CA PHE A 139 9.50 -17.02 18.42
C PHE A 139 9.20 -15.53 18.23
N GLY A 140 8.32 -15.22 17.28
CA GLY A 140 7.98 -13.84 16.93
C GLY A 140 6.99 -13.18 17.90
N THR A 141 6.86 -11.86 17.79
CA THR A 141 5.96 -11.05 18.64
C THR A 141 4.50 -11.10 18.21
N ALA A 142 4.22 -11.37 16.93
CA ALA A 142 2.85 -11.51 16.43
C ALA A 142 2.28 -12.90 16.68
N THR A 143 0.96 -12.97 16.87
CA THR A 143 0.22 -14.23 17.04
C THR A 143 -0.53 -14.64 15.78
N TRP A 144 -0.69 -15.95 15.59
CA TRP A 144 -1.56 -16.54 14.57
C TRP A 144 -2.28 -17.77 15.09
N ALA A 145 -3.42 -18.13 14.51
CA ALA A 145 -4.21 -19.28 14.93
C ALA A 145 -3.49 -20.61 14.63
N CYS A 146 -3.45 -21.50 15.62
CA CYS A 146 -2.91 -22.85 15.48
C CYS A 146 -4.03 -23.86 15.23
N HIS A 147 -4.10 -24.37 14.01
CA HIS A 147 -5.12 -25.35 13.58
C HIS A 147 -4.67 -26.80 13.75
N GLN A 148 -3.45 -27.03 14.25
CA GLN A 148 -2.89 -28.38 14.40
C GLN A 148 -3.33 -29.06 15.70
N ARG A 149 -3.27 -28.36 16.84
CA ARG A 149 -3.61 -28.92 18.16
C ARG A 149 -4.22 -27.92 19.12
N CYS A 150 -3.74 -26.67 19.14
CA CYS A 150 -4.15 -25.72 20.17
C CYS A 150 -5.58 -25.19 19.96
N GLY A 151 -6.02 -25.00 18.72
CA GLY A 151 -7.33 -24.41 18.42
C GLY A 151 -7.42 -22.93 18.79
N ASP A 152 -6.29 -22.24 18.95
CA ASP A 152 -6.19 -20.90 19.51
C ASP A 152 -4.96 -20.16 18.97
N TYR A 153 -4.86 -18.86 19.24
CA TYR A 153 -3.74 -18.01 18.88
C TYR A 153 -2.48 -18.33 19.71
N THR A 154 -1.33 -18.23 19.07
CA THR A 154 -0.02 -18.48 19.65
C THR A 154 1.05 -17.73 18.87
N HIS A 155 2.26 -17.68 19.43
CA HIS A 155 3.44 -17.20 18.72
C HIS A 155 4.07 -18.29 17.87
N TRP A 156 4.79 -17.87 16.84
CA TRP A 156 5.32 -18.73 15.81
C TRP A 156 6.79 -18.41 15.54
N ARG A 157 7.56 -19.47 15.28
CA ARG A 157 8.94 -19.41 14.78
C ARG A 157 8.99 -20.06 13.41
N ILE A 158 9.82 -19.58 12.49
CA ILE A 158 9.98 -20.25 11.20
C ILE A 158 10.57 -21.65 11.41
N SER A 159 10.20 -22.62 10.58
CA SER A 159 10.87 -23.92 10.59
C SER A 159 12.33 -23.77 10.16
N ASP A 160 13.27 -24.37 10.88
CA ASP A 160 14.70 -24.36 10.53
C ASP A 160 14.95 -24.81 9.07
N GLN A 161 14.14 -25.74 8.57
CA GLN A 161 14.22 -26.23 7.19
C GLN A 161 13.79 -25.21 6.12
N ASP A 162 13.04 -24.18 6.52
CA ASP A 162 12.46 -23.19 5.62
C ASP A 162 13.11 -21.80 5.78
N VAL A 163 14.06 -21.62 6.72
CA VAL A 163 14.80 -20.35 6.92
C VAL A 163 15.45 -19.88 5.62
N ASN A 164 16.15 -20.77 4.93
CA ASN A 164 16.85 -20.45 3.67
C ASN A 164 15.92 -20.23 2.48
N LYS A 165 14.60 -20.41 2.66
CA LYS A 165 13.58 -20.14 1.63
C LYS A 165 12.99 -18.74 1.77
N VAL A 166 13.27 -18.02 2.85
CA VAL A 166 12.82 -16.62 2.97
C VAL A 166 13.42 -15.81 1.81
N PRO A 167 12.60 -15.04 1.05
CA PRO A 167 13.11 -14.27 -0.07
C PRO A 167 14.19 -13.30 0.40
N PHE A 168 15.33 -13.28 -0.30
CA PHE A 168 16.51 -12.49 0.10
C PHE A 168 16.19 -11.01 0.37
N ASN A 169 15.38 -10.39 -0.49
CA ASN A 169 14.96 -8.99 -0.38
C ASN A 169 13.88 -8.73 0.69
N ASP A 170 13.42 -9.77 1.39
CA ASP A 170 12.38 -9.69 2.43
C ASP A 170 12.84 -10.27 3.77
N VAL A 171 14.13 -10.66 3.89
CA VAL A 171 14.71 -11.13 5.15
C VAL A 171 14.76 -9.96 6.15
N PRO A 172 14.33 -10.14 7.41
CA PRO A 172 14.42 -9.10 8.43
C PRO A 172 15.86 -8.62 8.65
N ASP A 173 16.05 -7.32 8.86
CA ASP A 173 17.38 -6.75 9.11
C ASP A 173 18.07 -7.37 10.33
N SER A 174 17.31 -7.76 11.34
CA SER A 174 17.85 -8.43 12.53
C SER A 174 18.42 -9.83 12.25
N TRP A 175 18.19 -10.39 11.06
CA TRP A 175 18.72 -11.69 10.65
C TRP A 175 20.00 -11.56 9.80
N GLN A 176 20.51 -10.34 9.56
CA GLN A 176 21.62 -10.10 8.64
C GLN A 176 22.89 -10.92 8.94
N GLU A 177 23.17 -11.31 10.19
CA GLU A 177 24.28 -12.22 10.51
C GLU A 177 24.15 -13.61 9.86
N HIS A 178 22.91 -14.13 9.70
CA HIS A 178 22.63 -15.36 8.95
C HIS A 178 22.77 -15.17 7.43
N ASN A 179 22.52 -13.97 6.90
CA ASN A 179 22.58 -13.69 5.45
C ASN A 179 23.99 -13.71 4.88
N PHE A 180 25.03 -13.36 5.65
CA PHE A 180 26.41 -13.44 5.18
C PHE A 180 26.80 -14.88 4.79
N GLY A 181 26.25 -15.89 5.46
CA GLY A 181 26.46 -17.30 5.13
C GLY A 181 25.87 -17.67 3.76
N ILE A 182 24.65 -17.22 3.49
CA ILE A 182 23.94 -17.47 2.23
C ILE A 182 24.64 -16.77 1.05
N ILE A 183 25.03 -15.50 1.22
CA ILE A 183 25.78 -14.75 0.18
C ILE A 183 27.12 -15.44 -0.14
N ARG A 184 27.83 -15.95 0.89
CA ARG A 184 29.07 -16.71 0.70
C ARG A 184 28.83 -18.02 -0.05
N GLN A 185 27.72 -18.69 0.19
CA GLN A 185 27.38 -19.97 -0.45
C GLN A 185 26.92 -19.78 -1.91
N ILE A 186 26.14 -18.74 -2.22
CA ILE A 186 25.81 -18.34 -3.60
C ILE A 186 27.08 -18.01 -4.39
N ARG A 187 28.02 -17.26 -3.79
CA ARG A 187 29.32 -16.97 -4.41
C ARG A 187 30.19 -18.21 -4.63
N ARG A 188 30.12 -19.22 -3.76
CA ARG A 188 30.91 -20.46 -3.87
C ARG A 188 30.32 -21.46 -4.88
N ASN A 189 29.01 -21.47 -5.06
CA ASN A 189 28.32 -22.41 -5.96
C ASN A 189 28.02 -21.79 -7.34
N GLY A 190 28.33 -20.51 -7.53
CA GLY A 190 28.21 -19.78 -8.80
C GLY A 190 29.56 -19.49 -9.47
N ALA A 191 30.58 -20.31 -9.20
CA ALA A 191 31.89 -20.31 -9.86
C ALA A 191 32.15 -21.68 -10.50
#